data_AF-M7X9Q2-F1
#
_entry.id   AF-M7X9Q2-F1
#
_cell.length_a   1.000
_cell.length_b   1.000
_cell.length_c   1.000
_cell.angle_alpha   90.00
_cell.angle_beta   90.00
_cell.angle_gamma   90.00
#
_symmetry.space_group_name_H-M   'P 1'
#
loop_
_entity.id
_entity.type
_entity.pdbx_description
1 polymer ?
#
loop_
_entity_poly.entity_id
_entity_poly.type
_entity_poly.pdbx_seq_one_letter_code
_entity_poly.pdbx_strand_id
1 'polypeptide(L)'
;MLGEIFSNEGFLVRSDERNKKEIEKIDKALYGLKHLYGREFKYLRDPEDKARRYGFIAQEVKEIYPELVQIDEEGGLTVDYLGIIPIMVEALKEIEKESEKIRRNKKIESENLNLTINKTIKELIRIEKEFKEQKDEILKPIHKKEKRSTISHCFGPTYFVIFMSILFSISALIVPLISPVYLIEITLIFISCILWIFVIINNSEVKELIVKKESLKETFKENNWWSILQFTIWSIIITIIMSSITITLVVGIMGVLIAILYIISFISILTTLLLVYFNCSYNYKTLIICIVFSSFHVIALIALISAISLQPFHCFELTHYNILKSIQINVNQTIVPIALPLLPWNCYDPKFHYSTPLPNELELELETKYISRITPYLQGKVTQKVNYIGLIKLQCGITKIDYARIYLHAY
;
A
#
# COMPACT_ATOMS: atom_id res chain seq x y z
N MET A 1 -31.31 -101.67 -15.72
CA MET A 1 -30.65 -101.53 -14.40
C MET A 1 -29.73 -100.32 -14.48
N LEU A 2 -29.87 -99.34 -13.58
CA LEU A 2 -28.98 -98.17 -13.51
C LEU A 2 -27.80 -98.52 -12.58
N GLY A 3 -26.58 -98.10 -12.94
CA GLY A 3 -25.37 -98.40 -12.17
C GLY A 3 -24.21 -97.46 -12.49
N GLU A 4 -23.20 -97.46 -11.63
CA GLU A 4 -21.96 -96.71 -11.84
C GLU A 4 -20.97 -97.49 -12.71
N ILE A 5 -20.20 -96.80 -13.54
CA ILE A 5 -19.14 -97.37 -14.38
C ILE A 5 -17.80 -96.94 -13.79
N PHE A 6 -16.94 -97.91 -13.44
CA PHE A 6 -15.57 -97.67 -13.00
C PHE A 6 -14.59 -98.00 -14.13
N SER A 7 -13.72 -97.06 -14.51
CA SER A 7 -12.69 -97.24 -15.53
C SER A 7 -11.38 -96.57 -15.08
N ASN A 8 -10.25 -97.23 -15.34
CA ASN A 8 -8.91 -96.70 -15.02
C ASN A 8 -8.32 -95.81 -16.12
N GLU A 9 -8.71 -96.02 -17.38
CA GLU A 9 -8.13 -95.33 -18.55
C GLU A 9 -9.15 -94.41 -19.26
N GLY A 10 -10.26 -94.11 -18.58
CA GLY A 10 -11.35 -93.28 -19.11
C GLY A 10 -12.27 -94.04 -20.07
N PHE A 11 -13.04 -93.30 -20.86
CA PHE A 11 -13.89 -93.83 -21.93
C PHE A 11 -13.73 -92.99 -23.20
N LEU A 12 -13.73 -93.65 -24.36
CA LEU A 12 -13.59 -93.00 -25.66
C LEU A 12 -14.94 -92.93 -26.36
N VAL A 13 -15.28 -91.75 -26.90
CA VAL A 13 -16.50 -91.53 -27.70
C VAL A 13 -16.12 -91.50 -29.18
N ARG A 14 -16.80 -92.31 -30.00
CA ARG A 14 -16.59 -92.34 -31.46
C ARG A 14 -17.02 -90.98 -32.06
N SER A 15 -16.06 -90.22 -32.59
CA SER A 15 -16.29 -88.83 -33.01
C SER A 15 -15.78 -88.45 -34.42
N ASP A 16 -15.28 -89.41 -35.19
CA ASP A 16 -14.81 -89.21 -36.58
C ASP A 16 -15.92 -88.64 -37.47
N GLU A 17 -15.59 -87.60 -38.26
CA GLU A 17 -16.51 -86.86 -39.14
C GLU A 17 -17.29 -87.76 -40.09
N ARG A 18 -16.69 -88.85 -40.57
CA ARG A 18 -17.33 -89.83 -41.48
C ARG A 18 -18.53 -90.54 -40.85
N ASN A 19 -18.64 -90.49 -39.53
CA ASN A 19 -19.75 -91.08 -38.77
C ASN A 19 -20.82 -90.04 -38.38
N LYS A 20 -20.72 -88.81 -38.86
CA LYS A 20 -21.62 -87.70 -38.55
C LYS A 20 -22.27 -87.16 -39.84
N LYS A 21 -23.46 -86.61 -39.70
CA LYS A 21 -24.20 -85.91 -40.76
C LYS A 21 -24.85 -84.67 -40.14
N GLU A 22 -25.22 -83.69 -40.97
CA GLU A 22 -25.94 -82.49 -40.52
C GLU A 22 -25.14 -81.70 -39.44
N ILE A 23 -23.83 -81.50 -39.68
CA ILE A 23 -22.95 -80.79 -38.75
C ILE A 23 -23.21 -79.28 -38.83
N GLU A 24 -23.80 -78.72 -37.78
CA GLU A 24 -24.09 -77.29 -37.66
C GLU A 24 -23.25 -76.62 -36.56
N LYS A 25 -23.17 -75.30 -36.61
CA LYS A 25 -22.52 -74.51 -35.57
C LYS A 25 -23.43 -74.40 -34.35
N ILE A 26 -22.86 -74.53 -33.16
CA ILE A 26 -23.56 -74.22 -31.92
C ILE A 26 -23.57 -72.70 -31.75
N ASP A 27 -24.73 -72.08 -31.98
CA ASP A 27 -24.93 -70.64 -31.81
C ASP A 27 -25.60 -70.33 -30.47
N LYS A 28 -25.28 -69.17 -29.88
CA LYS A 28 -25.83 -68.70 -28.59
C LYS A 28 -25.50 -69.65 -27.44
N ALA A 29 -24.35 -70.32 -27.52
CA ALA A 29 -23.90 -71.29 -26.55
C ALA A 29 -23.75 -70.68 -25.14
N LEU A 30 -23.24 -69.44 -25.06
CA LEU A 30 -23.13 -68.71 -23.79
C LEU A 30 -24.50 -68.41 -23.19
N TYR A 31 -25.49 -68.07 -24.03
CA TYR A 31 -26.84 -67.81 -23.56
C TYR A 31 -27.43 -69.07 -22.93
N GLY A 32 -27.41 -70.21 -23.63
CA GLY A 32 -27.98 -71.44 -23.07
C GLY A 32 -27.22 -71.91 -21.83
N LEU A 33 -25.89 -71.85 -21.82
CA LEU A 33 -25.09 -72.23 -20.64
C LEU A 33 -25.39 -71.35 -19.42
N LYS A 34 -25.64 -70.05 -19.60
CA LYS A 34 -26.03 -69.13 -18.52
C LYS A 34 -27.38 -69.45 -17.88
N HIS A 35 -28.24 -70.21 -18.57
CA HIS A 35 -29.56 -70.60 -18.07
C HIS A 35 -29.57 -72.04 -17.53
N LEU A 36 -28.44 -72.74 -17.55
CA LEU A 36 -28.27 -74.01 -16.85
C LEU A 36 -27.77 -73.76 -15.43
N TYR A 37 -28.29 -74.54 -14.49
CA TYR A 37 -27.94 -74.42 -13.07
C TYR A 37 -27.37 -75.72 -12.54
N GLY A 38 -26.14 -75.68 -12.04
CA GLY A 38 -25.61 -76.77 -11.23
C GLY A 38 -26.39 -76.86 -9.91
N ARG A 39 -26.87 -78.06 -9.59
CA ARG A 39 -27.60 -78.37 -8.35
C ARG A 39 -26.80 -79.36 -7.51
N GLU A 40 -26.85 -79.15 -6.21
CA GLU A 40 -26.44 -80.14 -5.20
C GLU A 40 -27.67 -80.96 -4.82
N PHE A 41 -27.59 -82.29 -4.86
CA PHE A 41 -28.73 -83.16 -4.57
C PHE A 41 -28.30 -84.48 -3.90
N LYS A 42 -29.30 -85.24 -3.45
CA LYS A 42 -29.18 -86.62 -2.94
C LYS A 42 -30.23 -87.49 -3.62
N TYR A 43 -29.89 -88.75 -3.89
CA TYR A 43 -30.86 -89.70 -4.43
C TYR A 43 -31.80 -90.23 -3.34
N LEU A 44 -33.05 -90.51 -3.71
CA LEU A 44 -34.06 -91.03 -2.79
C LEU A 44 -33.92 -92.55 -2.51
N ARG A 45 -33.16 -93.26 -3.36
CA ARG A 45 -33.24 -94.72 -3.48
C ARG A 45 -32.47 -95.49 -2.40
N ASP A 46 -31.64 -94.82 -1.59
CA ASP A 46 -30.86 -95.45 -0.54
C ASP A 46 -30.85 -94.58 0.75
N PRO A 47 -31.55 -95.00 1.82
CA PRO A 47 -31.57 -94.28 3.11
C PRO A 47 -30.20 -94.19 3.80
N GLU A 48 -29.25 -95.07 3.47
CA GLU A 48 -27.90 -95.07 4.04
C GLU A 48 -26.90 -94.25 3.21
N ASP A 49 -27.16 -94.01 1.92
CA ASP A 49 -26.34 -93.12 1.08
C ASP A 49 -26.63 -91.65 1.38
N LYS A 50 -25.79 -91.07 2.25
CA LYS A 50 -25.85 -89.64 2.60
C LYS A 50 -25.01 -88.75 1.68
N ALA A 51 -24.34 -89.29 0.67
CA ALA A 51 -23.41 -88.54 -0.17
C ALA A 51 -24.14 -87.47 -0.97
N ARG A 52 -23.65 -86.23 -0.88
CA ARG A 52 -24.12 -85.13 -1.71
C ARG A 52 -23.45 -85.22 -3.08
N ARG A 53 -24.23 -85.06 -4.14
CA ARG A 53 -23.77 -85.09 -5.53
C ARG A 53 -24.07 -83.74 -6.19
N TYR A 54 -23.28 -83.40 -7.21
CA TYR A 54 -23.47 -82.20 -8.01
C TYR A 54 -23.79 -82.60 -9.44
N GLY A 55 -24.72 -81.89 -10.06
CA GLY A 55 -25.13 -82.15 -11.43
C GLY A 55 -26.25 -81.23 -11.88
N PHE A 56 -27.05 -81.67 -12.83
CA PHE A 56 -28.20 -80.94 -13.36
C PHE A 56 -29.50 -81.69 -13.07
N ILE A 57 -30.59 -80.93 -13.01
CA ILE A 57 -31.95 -81.47 -13.02
C ILE A 57 -32.36 -81.64 -14.48
N ALA A 58 -32.71 -82.87 -14.88
CA ALA A 58 -32.99 -83.18 -16.28
C ALA A 58 -34.14 -82.34 -16.87
N GLN A 59 -35.13 -81.98 -16.07
CA GLN A 59 -36.23 -81.10 -16.47
C GLN A 59 -35.72 -79.69 -16.83
N GLU A 60 -34.83 -79.12 -16.01
CA GLU A 60 -34.22 -77.80 -16.26
C GLU A 60 -33.35 -77.82 -17.53
N VAL A 61 -32.60 -78.92 -17.75
CA VAL A 61 -31.81 -79.10 -18.98
C VAL A 61 -32.72 -79.23 -20.19
N LYS A 62 -33.81 -80.00 -20.09
CA LYS A 62 -34.74 -80.25 -21.20
C LYS A 62 -35.41 -78.97 -21.72
N GLU A 63 -35.63 -77.97 -20.86
CA GLU A 63 -36.19 -76.68 -21.27
C GLU A 63 -35.22 -75.87 -22.15
N ILE A 64 -33.91 -76.03 -21.97
CA ILE A 64 -32.88 -75.25 -22.66
C ILE A 64 -32.25 -76.04 -23.82
N TYR A 65 -31.90 -77.30 -23.58
CA TYR A 65 -31.26 -78.24 -24.50
C TYR A 65 -31.98 -79.60 -24.45
N PRO A 66 -33.20 -79.70 -25.05
CA PRO A 66 -33.99 -80.93 -25.05
C PRO A 66 -33.25 -82.13 -25.64
N GLU A 67 -32.33 -81.90 -26.58
CA GLU A 67 -31.51 -82.91 -27.23
C GLU A 67 -30.49 -83.60 -26.31
N LEU A 68 -30.16 -82.98 -25.16
CA LEU A 68 -29.28 -83.57 -24.14
C LEU A 68 -30.04 -84.39 -23.10
N VAL A 69 -31.36 -84.57 -23.26
CA VAL A 69 -32.18 -85.32 -22.30
C VAL A 69 -32.85 -86.51 -22.98
N GLN A 70 -32.54 -87.70 -22.49
CA GLN A 70 -33.17 -88.94 -22.96
C GLN A 70 -34.30 -89.36 -22.02
N ILE A 71 -35.37 -89.90 -22.60
CA ILE A 71 -36.54 -90.42 -21.91
C ILE A 71 -36.58 -91.93 -22.09
N ASP A 72 -36.63 -92.70 -21.00
CA ASP A 72 -36.80 -94.15 -21.06
C ASP A 72 -38.27 -94.57 -21.26
N GLU A 73 -38.52 -95.87 -21.43
CA GLU A 73 -39.85 -96.44 -21.66
C GLU A 73 -40.82 -96.23 -20.48
N GLU A 74 -40.30 -95.98 -19.28
CA GLU A 74 -41.08 -95.72 -18.06
C GLU A 74 -41.26 -94.21 -17.79
N GLY A 75 -40.73 -93.34 -18.66
CA GLY A 75 -40.81 -91.89 -18.56
C GLY A 75 -39.71 -91.23 -17.71
N GLY A 76 -38.70 -91.99 -17.30
CA GLY A 76 -37.52 -91.50 -16.58
C GLY A 76 -36.63 -90.63 -17.47
N LEU A 77 -36.09 -89.55 -16.91
CA LEU A 77 -35.24 -88.58 -17.62
C LEU A 77 -33.77 -88.73 -17.23
N THR A 78 -32.88 -88.79 -18.22
CA THR A 78 -31.42 -88.83 -18.04
C THR A 78 -30.74 -87.77 -18.89
N VAL A 79 -29.60 -87.23 -18.42
CA VAL A 79 -28.89 -86.13 -19.08
C VAL A 79 -27.59 -86.62 -19.72
N ASP A 80 -27.33 -86.23 -20.96
CA ASP A 80 -26.02 -86.35 -21.61
C ASP A 80 -25.09 -85.21 -21.17
N TYR A 81 -24.29 -85.48 -20.14
CA TYR A 81 -23.29 -84.53 -19.64
C TYR A 81 -22.16 -84.26 -20.63
N LEU A 82 -21.89 -85.18 -21.56
CA LEU A 82 -20.79 -85.02 -22.53
C LEU A 82 -21.16 -84.05 -23.63
N GLY A 83 -22.43 -84.01 -24.03
CA GLY A 83 -22.96 -83.03 -24.98
C GLY A 83 -22.85 -81.58 -24.50
N ILE A 84 -22.71 -81.35 -23.18
CA ILE A 84 -22.49 -80.00 -22.62
C ILE A 84 -21.08 -79.47 -22.92
N ILE A 85 -20.08 -80.34 -23.05
CA ILE A 85 -18.68 -79.95 -23.27
C ILE A 85 -18.48 -79.09 -24.53
N PRO A 86 -18.93 -79.50 -25.74
CA PRO A 86 -18.79 -78.67 -26.94
C PRO A 86 -19.57 -77.34 -26.85
N ILE A 87 -20.71 -77.32 -26.16
CA ILE A 87 -21.46 -76.08 -25.88
C ILE A 87 -20.62 -75.15 -24.99
N MET A 88 -19.96 -75.68 -23.96
CA MET A 88 -19.07 -74.89 -23.10
C MET A 88 -17.88 -74.31 -23.87
N VAL A 89 -17.30 -75.08 -24.80
CA VAL A 89 -16.22 -74.60 -25.68
C VAL A 89 -16.67 -73.44 -26.55
N GLU A 90 -17.84 -73.54 -27.18
CA GLU A 90 -18.37 -72.44 -28.01
C GLU A 90 -18.78 -71.23 -27.16
N ALA A 91 -19.30 -71.43 -25.95
CA ALA A 91 -19.59 -70.34 -25.00
C ALA A 91 -18.31 -69.57 -24.60
N LEU A 92 -17.19 -70.26 -24.38
CA LEU A 92 -15.89 -69.65 -24.11
C LEU A 92 -15.38 -68.82 -25.30
N LYS A 93 -15.53 -69.33 -26.53
CA LYS A 93 -15.18 -68.59 -27.75
C LYS A 93 -16.07 -67.35 -27.94
N GLU A 94 -17.36 -67.44 -27.62
CA GLU A 94 -18.27 -66.28 -27.63
C GLU A 94 -17.82 -65.21 -26.61
N ILE A 95 -17.43 -65.61 -25.39
CA ILE A 95 -16.88 -64.70 -24.36
C ILE A 95 -15.61 -64.01 -24.85
N GLU A 96 -14.66 -64.77 -25.41
CA GLU A 96 -13.39 -64.23 -25.91
C GLU A 96 -13.63 -63.18 -27.00
N LYS A 97 -14.53 -63.47 -27.94
CA LYS A 97 -14.90 -62.54 -29.03
C LYS A 97 -15.51 -61.23 -28.50
N GLU A 98 -16.40 -61.30 -27.52
CA GLU A 98 -16.97 -60.10 -26.89
C GLU A 98 -15.92 -59.32 -26.10
N SER A 99 -15.01 -60.00 -25.38
CA SER A 99 -13.89 -59.37 -24.68
C SER A 99 -12.97 -58.61 -25.65
N GLU A 100 -12.62 -59.22 -26.79
CA GLU A 100 -11.82 -58.55 -27.82
C GLU A 100 -12.52 -57.33 -28.40
N LYS A 101 -13.82 -57.44 -28.69
CA LYS A 101 -14.64 -56.35 -29.21
C LYS A 101 -14.68 -55.18 -28.23
N ILE A 102 -14.91 -55.44 -26.95
CA ILE A 102 -14.88 -54.43 -25.88
C ILE A 102 -13.50 -53.76 -25.82
N ARG A 103 -12.41 -54.54 -25.88
CA ARG A 103 -11.04 -54.01 -25.85
C ARG A 103 -10.75 -53.11 -27.06
N ARG A 104 -11.19 -53.49 -28.26
CA ARG A 104 -11.05 -52.67 -29.48
C ARG A 104 -11.84 -51.36 -29.34
N ASN A 105 -13.09 -51.42 -28.88
CA ASN A 105 -13.92 -50.23 -28.71
C ASN A 105 -13.32 -49.26 -27.69
N LYS A 106 -12.85 -49.74 -26.55
CA LYS A 106 -12.16 -48.92 -25.54
C LYS A 106 -10.91 -48.25 -26.09
N LYS A 107 -10.14 -48.95 -26.92
CA LYS A 107 -8.94 -48.38 -27.55
C LYS A 107 -9.30 -47.24 -28.50
N ILE A 108 -10.28 -47.45 -29.37
CA ILE A 108 -10.78 -46.42 -30.31
C ILE A 108 -11.33 -45.21 -29.55
N GLU A 109 -12.10 -45.44 -28.48
CA GLU A 109 -12.64 -44.37 -27.64
C GLU A 109 -11.53 -43.55 -26.96
N SER A 110 -10.49 -44.21 -26.44
CA SER A 110 -9.33 -43.54 -25.85
C SER A 110 -8.55 -42.71 -26.87
N GLU A 111 -8.37 -43.22 -28.09
CA GLU A 111 -7.69 -42.49 -29.18
C GLU A 111 -8.49 -41.25 -29.59
N ASN A 112 -9.81 -41.38 -29.77
CA ASN A 112 -10.70 -40.25 -30.08
C ASN A 112 -10.74 -39.20 -28.96
N LEU A 113 -10.73 -39.65 -27.71
CA LEU A 113 -10.69 -38.76 -26.56
C LEU A 113 -9.37 -37.97 -26.52
N ASN A 114 -8.23 -38.63 -26.76
CA ASN A 114 -6.92 -37.97 -26.82
C ASN A 114 -6.84 -36.94 -27.95
N LEU A 115 -7.43 -37.22 -29.11
CA LEU A 115 -7.51 -36.25 -30.21
C LEU A 115 -8.33 -35.02 -29.82
N THR A 116 -9.47 -35.23 -29.15
CA THR A 116 -10.33 -34.14 -28.68
C THR A 116 -9.61 -33.30 -27.63
N ILE A 117 -9.01 -33.92 -26.62
CA ILE A 117 -8.22 -33.25 -25.57
C ILE A 117 -7.11 -32.39 -26.18
N ASN A 118 -6.33 -32.95 -27.12
CA ASN A 118 -5.25 -32.22 -27.76
C ASN A 118 -5.75 -31.01 -28.57
N LYS A 119 -6.92 -31.12 -29.19
CA LYS A 119 -7.55 -30.00 -29.89
C LYS A 119 -7.99 -28.91 -28.90
N THR A 120 -8.67 -29.29 -27.81
CA THR A 120 -9.13 -28.36 -26.78
C THR A 120 -7.98 -27.64 -26.08
N ILE A 121 -6.88 -28.34 -25.77
CA ILE A 121 -5.68 -27.73 -25.17
C ILE A 121 -5.09 -26.66 -26.11
N LYS A 122 -5.01 -26.94 -27.42
CA LYS A 122 -4.50 -25.95 -28.38
C LYS A 122 -5.37 -24.70 -28.44
N GLU A 123 -6.68 -24.85 -28.39
CA GLU A 123 -7.62 -23.71 -28.36
C GLU A 123 -7.49 -22.92 -27.05
N LEU A 124 -7.37 -23.59 -25.90
CA LEU A 124 -7.17 -22.93 -24.60
C LEU A 124 -5.88 -22.10 -24.56
N ILE A 125 -4.77 -22.65 -25.07
CA ILE A 125 -3.48 -21.92 -25.14
C ILE A 125 -3.61 -20.67 -26.02
N ARG A 126 -4.34 -20.78 -27.14
CA ARG A 126 -4.57 -19.63 -28.03
C ARG A 126 -5.37 -18.53 -27.33
N ILE A 127 -6.46 -18.91 -26.66
CA ILE A 127 -7.30 -17.98 -25.90
C ILE A 127 -6.49 -17.31 -24.78
N GLU A 128 -5.70 -18.07 -24.01
CA GLU A 128 -4.85 -17.52 -22.96
C GLU A 128 -3.87 -16.47 -23.49
N LYS A 129 -3.26 -16.75 -24.65
CA LYS A 129 -2.35 -15.80 -25.32
C LYS A 129 -3.07 -14.52 -25.73
N GLU A 130 -4.23 -14.62 -26.37
CA GLU A 130 -5.03 -13.46 -26.79
C GLU A 130 -5.47 -12.62 -25.57
N PHE A 131 -5.89 -13.26 -24.47
CA PHE A 131 -6.21 -12.57 -23.22
C PHE A 131 -5.00 -11.84 -22.61
N LYS A 132 -3.81 -12.45 -22.66
CA LYS A 132 -2.59 -11.85 -22.14
C LYS A 132 -2.19 -10.61 -22.95
N GLU A 133 -2.27 -10.70 -24.28
CA GLU A 133 -1.97 -9.57 -25.17
C GLU A 133 -2.93 -8.40 -24.95
N GLN A 134 -4.24 -8.66 -24.85
CA GLN A 134 -5.23 -7.61 -24.52
C GLN A 134 -4.99 -6.99 -23.15
N LYS A 135 -4.68 -7.81 -22.14
CA LYS A 135 -4.37 -7.32 -20.79
C LYS A 135 -3.16 -6.38 -20.80
N ASP A 136 -2.10 -6.77 -21.49
CA ASP A 136 -0.86 -5.97 -21.57
C ASP A 136 -1.08 -4.66 -22.36
N GLU A 137 -1.95 -4.67 -23.37
CA GLU A 137 -2.31 -3.48 -24.13
C GLU A 137 -3.13 -2.46 -23.30
N ILE A 138 -4.06 -2.95 -22.47
CA ILE A 138 -4.86 -2.11 -21.57
C ILE A 138 -4.02 -1.57 -20.39
N LEU A 139 -3.11 -2.36 -19.83
CA LEU A 139 -2.40 -1.99 -18.59
C LEU A 139 -1.24 -0.99 -18.83
N LYS A 140 -0.58 -1.06 -19.99
CA LYS A 140 0.55 -0.19 -20.36
C LYS A 140 0.26 1.32 -20.22
N PRO A 141 -0.85 1.87 -20.75
CA PRO A 141 -1.14 3.30 -20.62
C PRO A 141 -1.55 3.71 -19.19
N ILE A 142 -2.25 2.84 -18.46
CA ILE A 142 -2.75 3.12 -17.10
C ILE A 142 -1.58 3.26 -16.12
N HIS A 143 -0.66 2.28 -16.09
CA HIS A 143 0.51 2.32 -15.20
C HIS A 143 1.45 3.49 -15.51
N LYS A 144 1.57 3.89 -16.78
CA LYS A 144 2.40 5.04 -17.18
C LYS A 144 1.78 6.38 -16.78
N LYS A 145 0.44 6.49 -16.77
CA LYS A 145 -0.29 7.71 -16.38
C LYS A 145 -0.33 7.87 -14.84
N GLU A 146 -0.52 6.78 -14.11
CA GLU A 146 -0.62 6.75 -12.65
C GLU A 146 0.71 7.02 -11.93
N LYS A 147 1.82 6.46 -12.43
CA LYS A 147 3.16 6.69 -11.88
C LYS A 147 3.69 8.10 -12.16
N ARG A 148 3.25 8.72 -13.26
CA ARG A 148 3.63 10.10 -13.61
C ARG A 148 2.83 11.11 -12.79
N SER A 149 1.53 10.88 -12.52
CA SER A 149 0.67 11.85 -11.81
C SER A 149 0.91 11.91 -10.29
N THR A 150 1.35 10.83 -9.65
CA THR A 150 1.40 10.78 -8.18
C THR A 150 2.55 11.57 -7.56
N ILE A 151 3.74 11.56 -8.16
CA ILE A 151 4.91 12.33 -7.67
C ILE A 151 4.89 13.76 -8.20
N SER A 152 4.40 13.97 -9.42
CA SER A 152 4.42 15.26 -10.11
C SER A 152 3.51 16.30 -9.43
N HIS A 153 2.44 15.85 -8.77
CA HIS A 153 1.42 16.72 -8.15
C HIS A 153 1.51 16.79 -6.61
N CYS A 154 2.68 16.56 -6.01
CA CYS A 154 2.83 16.61 -4.54
C CYS A 154 2.40 17.96 -3.92
N PHE A 155 2.58 19.08 -4.63
CA PHE A 155 2.22 20.42 -4.14
C PHE A 155 0.84 20.89 -4.61
N GLY A 156 0.08 20.03 -5.28
CA GLY A 156 -1.23 20.37 -5.83
C GLY A 156 -1.25 20.47 -7.36
N PRO A 157 -2.36 20.99 -7.91
CA PRO A 157 -2.50 21.22 -9.34
C PRO A 157 -1.44 22.18 -9.89
N THR A 158 -0.97 21.94 -11.11
CA THR A 158 0.15 22.69 -11.72
C THR A 158 -0.09 24.20 -11.76
N TYR A 159 -1.31 24.66 -12.04
CA TYR A 159 -1.64 26.09 -12.02
C TYR A 159 -1.45 26.74 -10.63
N PHE A 160 -1.77 26.01 -9.56
CA PHE A 160 -1.63 26.49 -8.20
C PHE A 160 -0.14 26.55 -7.80
N VAL A 161 0.63 25.54 -8.18
CA VAL A 161 2.09 25.52 -7.93
C VAL A 161 2.77 26.69 -8.64
N ILE A 162 2.40 27.02 -9.88
CA ILE A 162 2.92 28.20 -10.60
C ILE A 162 2.58 29.48 -9.83
N PHE A 163 1.31 29.66 -9.46
CA PHE A 163 0.86 30.84 -8.72
C PHE A 163 1.65 31.03 -7.41
N MET A 164 1.80 29.97 -6.62
CA MET A 164 2.53 30.03 -5.36
C MET A 164 4.03 30.23 -5.55
N SER A 165 4.63 29.67 -6.62
CA SER A 165 6.04 29.90 -6.97
C SER A 165 6.30 31.38 -7.21
N ILE A 166 5.44 32.02 -8.02
CA ILE A 166 5.53 33.45 -8.32
C ILE A 166 5.32 34.28 -7.05
N LEU A 167 4.31 33.95 -6.24
CA LEU A 167 4.02 34.66 -4.99
C LEU A 167 5.21 34.65 -4.03
N PHE A 168 5.84 33.49 -3.81
CA PHE A 168 7.00 33.39 -2.93
C PHE A 168 8.26 34.02 -3.53
N SER A 169 8.48 33.93 -4.85
CA SER A 169 9.57 34.67 -5.52
C SER A 169 9.43 36.18 -5.33
N ILE A 170 8.23 36.74 -5.53
CA ILE A 170 7.97 38.17 -5.34
C ILE A 170 8.15 38.56 -3.88
N SER A 171 7.64 37.76 -2.95
CA SER A 171 7.78 38.01 -1.51
C SER A 171 9.24 38.01 -1.09
N ALA A 172 10.06 37.08 -1.61
CA ALA A 172 11.50 37.03 -1.33
C ALA A 172 12.25 38.28 -1.83
N LEU A 173 11.80 38.92 -2.91
CA LEU A 173 12.39 40.17 -3.40
C LEU A 173 11.93 41.41 -2.62
N ILE A 174 10.70 41.41 -2.10
CA ILE A 174 10.12 42.55 -1.39
C ILE A 174 10.61 42.62 0.06
N VAL A 175 10.72 41.47 0.74
CA VAL A 175 11.05 41.41 2.17
C VAL A 175 12.35 42.16 2.53
N PRO A 176 13.47 42.02 1.80
CA PRO A 176 14.71 42.75 2.07
C PRO A 176 14.61 44.27 1.89
N LEU A 177 13.66 44.76 1.08
CA LEU A 177 13.45 46.20 0.87
C LEU A 177 12.79 46.87 2.08
N ILE A 178 12.09 46.11 2.91
CA ILE A 178 11.39 46.63 4.09
C ILE A 178 12.32 46.61 5.31
N SER A 179 13.01 45.51 5.55
CA SER A 179 13.88 45.30 6.71
C SER A 179 14.88 44.16 6.45
N PRO A 180 16.10 44.22 6.99
CA PRO A 180 17.09 43.15 6.85
C PRO A 180 16.74 41.91 7.68
N VAL A 181 15.70 41.16 7.28
CA VAL A 181 15.19 39.95 7.94
C VAL A 181 15.61 38.67 7.22
N TYR A 182 16.90 38.35 7.29
CA TYR A 182 17.55 37.32 6.46
C TYR A 182 16.97 35.90 6.61
N LEU A 183 16.49 35.50 7.79
CA LEU A 183 15.95 34.15 7.99
C LEU A 183 14.63 33.93 7.23
N ILE A 184 13.76 34.94 7.22
CA ILE A 184 12.51 34.93 6.44
C ILE A 184 12.83 34.88 4.95
N GLU A 185 13.77 35.71 4.50
CA GLU A 185 14.22 35.75 3.11
C GLU A 185 14.75 34.38 2.64
N ILE A 186 15.71 33.79 3.36
CA ILE A 186 16.29 32.48 3.03
C ILE A 186 15.19 31.41 2.95
N THR A 187 14.24 31.43 3.90
CA THR A 187 13.13 30.49 3.92
C THR A 187 12.23 30.63 2.69
N LEU A 188 11.89 31.86 2.30
CA LEU A 188 11.06 32.13 1.12
C LEU A 188 11.78 31.76 -0.19
N ILE A 189 13.08 32.05 -0.30
CA ILE A 189 13.90 31.66 -1.45
C ILE A 189 13.93 30.14 -1.57
N PHE A 190 14.18 29.42 -0.47
CA PHE A 190 14.25 27.96 -0.47
C PHE A 190 12.93 27.32 -0.91
N ILE A 191 11.80 27.77 -0.36
CA ILE A 191 10.46 27.29 -0.75
C ILE A 191 10.20 27.60 -2.23
N SER A 192 10.52 28.81 -2.68
CA SER A 192 10.35 29.22 -4.08
C SER A 192 11.16 28.34 -5.03
N CYS A 193 12.42 28.05 -4.71
CA CYS A 193 13.29 27.16 -5.50
C CYS A 193 12.69 25.75 -5.62
N ILE A 194 12.19 25.19 -4.51
CA ILE A 194 11.53 23.87 -4.52
C ILE A 194 10.32 23.87 -5.45
N LEU A 195 9.44 24.87 -5.33
CA LEU A 195 8.24 24.91 -6.16
C LEU A 195 8.57 25.07 -7.64
N TRP A 196 9.59 25.87 -7.99
CA TRP A 196 10.07 26.00 -9.37
C TRP A 196 10.63 24.69 -9.93
N ILE A 197 11.30 23.86 -9.13
CA ILE A 197 11.72 22.51 -9.55
C ILE A 197 10.48 21.69 -9.97
N PHE A 198 9.39 21.74 -9.21
CA PHE A 198 8.16 21.01 -9.55
C PHE A 198 7.43 21.61 -10.78
N VAL A 199 7.50 22.93 -10.99
CA VAL A 199 7.04 23.55 -12.25
C VAL A 199 7.83 23.00 -13.45
N ILE A 200 9.16 22.85 -13.31
CA ILE A 200 10.02 22.30 -14.36
C ILE A 200 9.73 20.80 -14.61
N ILE A 201 9.51 20.01 -13.56
CA ILE A 201 9.11 18.60 -13.68
C ILE A 201 7.78 18.49 -14.47
N ASN A 202 6.86 19.43 -14.26
CA ASN A 202 5.53 19.46 -14.89
C ASN A 202 5.48 20.24 -16.21
N ASN A 203 6.62 20.50 -16.85
CA ASN A 203 6.74 21.35 -18.05
C ASN A 203 5.75 21.02 -19.18
N SER A 204 5.41 19.73 -19.38
CA SER A 204 4.40 19.36 -20.39
C SER A 204 3.03 19.96 -20.12
N GLU A 205 2.58 19.97 -18.87
CA GLU A 205 1.30 20.54 -18.48
C GLU A 205 1.35 22.06 -18.43
N VAL A 206 2.50 22.63 -18.01
CA VAL A 206 2.74 24.07 -18.06
C VAL A 206 2.60 24.59 -19.49
N LYS A 207 3.20 23.89 -20.48
CA LYS A 207 3.07 24.21 -21.90
C LYS A 207 1.62 24.13 -22.36
N GLU A 208 0.90 23.08 -21.98
CA GLU A 208 -0.50 22.94 -22.35
C GLU A 208 -1.37 24.08 -21.78
N LEU A 209 -1.13 24.46 -20.52
CA LEU A 209 -1.85 25.53 -19.83
C LEU A 209 -1.54 26.92 -20.40
N ILE A 210 -0.33 27.15 -20.90
CA ILE A 210 0.08 28.40 -21.57
C ILE A 210 -0.48 28.47 -23.00
N VAL A 211 -0.48 27.36 -23.73
CA VAL A 211 -0.83 27.33 -25.17
C VAL A 211 -2.35 27.25 -25.40
N LYS A 212 -3.09 26.47 -24.60
CA LYS A 212 -4.54 26.31 -24.77
C LYS A 212 -5.31 27.22 -23.80
N LYS A 213 -5.74 28.38 -24.28
CA LYS A 213 -6.51 29.37 -23.49
C LYS A 213 -7.86 28.86 -22.96
N GLU A 214 -8.44 27.83 -23.60
CA GLU A 214 -9.69 27.18 -23.17
C GLU A 214 -9.49 26.15 -22.04
N SER A 215 -8.26 25.64 -21.82
CA SER A 215 -8.04 24.56 -20.86
C SER A 215 -8.22 25.00 -19.41
N LEU A 216 -7.98 26.27 -19.08
CA LEU A 216 -8.06 26.76 -17.70
C LEU A 216 -9.49 26.64 -17.14
N LYS A 217 -10.51 26.98 -17.94
CA LYS A 217 -11.92 26.93 -17.53
C LYS A 217 -12.42 25.47 -17.41
N GLU A 218 -11.94 24.57 -18.26
CA GLU A 218 -12.22 23.13 -18.17
C GLU A 218 -11.49 22.49 -16.97
N THR A 219 -10.24 22.89 -16.70
CA THR A 219 -9.46 22.41 -15.54
C THR A 219 -10.10 22.81 -14.21
N PHE A 220 -10.76 23.97 -14.13
CA PHE A 220 -11.54 24.37 -12.94
C PHE A 220 -12.87 23.62 -12.81
N LYS A 221 -13.37 23.00 -13.89
CA LYS A 221 -14.65 22.28 -13.94
C LYS A 221 -14.51 20.81 -13.56
N GLU A 222 -13.36 20.21 -13.89
CA GLU A 222 -12.95 18.93 -13.31
C GLU A 222 -12.61 19.17 -11.84
N ASN A 223 -13.45 18.61 -10.97
CA ASN A 223 -13.42 18.80 -9.52
C ASN A 223 -12.16 18.12 -8.93
N ASN A 224 -10.99 18.74 -9.10
CA ASN A 224 -9.71 18.28 -8.57
C ASN A 224 -9.66 18.58 -7.07
N TRP A 225 -10.27 17.68 -6.31
CA TRP A 225 -10.18 17.74 -4.85
C TRP A 225 -8.73 17.51 -4.44
N TRP A 226 -8.26 18.42 -3.60
CA TRP A 226 -6.94 18.35 -2.97
C TRP A 226 -6.78 17.05 -2.20
N SER A 227 -5.67 16.35 -2.44
CA SER A 227 -5.36 15.14 -1.68
C SER A 227 -4.94 15.50 -0.26
N ILE A 228 -5.18 14.58 0.68
CA ILE A 228 -4.75 14.73 2.08
C ILE A 228 -3.24 14.99 2.16
N LEU A 229 -2.47 14.33 1.29
CA LEU A 229 -1.01 14.51 1.20
C LEU A 229 -0.62 15.93 0.77
N GLN A 230 -1.37 16.54 -0.16
CA GLN A 230 -1.10 17.92 -0.59
C GLN A 230 -1.41 18.90 0.55
N PHE A 231 -2.51 18.70 1.28
CA PHE A 231 -2.83 19.52 2.46
C PHE A 231 -1.77 19.41 3.56
N THR A 232 -1.30 18.20 3.87
CA THR A 232 -0.26 18.02 4.89
C THR A 232 1.06 18.69 4.48
N ILE A 233 1.45 18.61 3.21
CA ILE A 233 2.63 19.30 2.69
C ILE A 233 2.50 20.82 2.87
N TRP A 234 1.35 21.41 2.51
CA TRP A 234 1.14 22.85 2.69
C TRP A 234 1.10 23.27 4.16
N SER A 235 0.55 22.45 5.05
CA SER A 235 0.64 22.69 6.50
C SER A 235 2.08 22.67 7.01
N ILE A 236 2.94 21.78 6.49
CA ILE A 236 4.38 21.79 6.82
C ILE A 236 5.04 23.09 6.35
N ILE A 237 4.75 23.54 5.13
CA ILE A 237 5.28 24.81 4.59
C ILE A 237 4.87 25.99 5.46
N ILE A 238 3.59 26.08 5.84
CA ILE A 238 3.07 27.13 6.73
C ILE A 238 3.79 27.08 8.09
N THR A 239 3.99 25.89 8.66
CA THR A 239 4.73 25.73 9.94
C THR A 239 6.17 26.24 9.84
N ILE A 240 6.86 25.96 8.72
CA ILE A 240 8.24 26.45 8.49
C ILE A 240 8.27 27.98 8.38
N ILE A 241 7.37 28.56 7.58
CA ILE A 241 7.29 30.02 7.41
C ILE A 241 6.97 30.70 8.75
N MET A 242 5.98 30.20 9.50
CA MET A 242 5.58 30.76 10.79
C MET A 242 6.69 30.65 11.83
N SER A 243 7.43 29.54 11.86
CA SER A 243 8.61 29.36 12.70
C SER A 243 9.70 30.37 12.34
N SER A 244 9.99 30.56 11.05
CA SER A 244 10.96 31.55 10.57
C SER A 244 10.57 32.97 10.99
N ILE A 245 9.29 33.34 10.87
CA ILE A 245 8.80 34.65 11.31
C ILE A 245 8.94 34.80 12.83
N THR A 246 8.57 33.78 13.59
CA THR A 246 8.66 33.78 15.07
C THR A 246 10.11 34.01 15.53
N ILE A 247 11.03 33.22 14.98
CA ILE A 247 12.46 33.30 15.30
C ILE A 247 13.03 34.68 14.95
N THR A 248 12.51 35.33 13.91
CA THR A 248 13.00 36.62 13.44
C THR A 248 12.41 37.80 14.23
N LEU A 249 11.11 37.77 14.55
CA LEU A 249 10.39 38.91 15.14
C LEU A 249 10.28 38.88 16.67
N VAL A 250 10.42 37.71 17.29
CA VAL A 250 10.46 37.59 18.75
C VAL A 250 11.91 37.64 19.20
N VAL A 251 12.28 38.72 19.87
CA VAL A 251 13.68 39.04 20.18
C VAL A 251 14.27 38.06 21.20
N GLY A 252 15.51 37.62 20.96
CA GLY A 252 16.27 36.77 21.88
C GLY A 252 15.98 35.27 21.77
N ILE A 253 16.24 34.53 22.84
CA ILE A 253 16.12 33.06 22.85
C ILE A 253 14.67 32.58 22.88
N MET A 254 13.74 33.44 23.36
CA MET A 254 12.32 33.12 23.44
C MET A 254 11.71 32.84 22.07
N GLY A 255 12.13 33.55 21.02
CA GLY A 255 11.67 33.27 19.66
C GLY A 255 12.00 31.85 19.19
N VAL A 256 13.19 31.34 19.56
CA VAL A 256 13.60 29.96 19.27
C VAL A 256 12.77 28.97 20.09
N LEU A 257 12.59 29.22 21.39
CA LEU A 257 11.81 28.33 22.26
C LEU A 257 10.34 28.24 21.83
N ILE A 258 9.72 29.36 21.48
CA ILE A 258 8.33 29.40 20.99
C ILE A 258 8.23 28.66 19.65
N ALA A 259 9.18 28.86 18.73
CA ALA A 259 9.20 28.14 17.46
C ALA A 259 9.38 26.62 17.65
N ILE A 260 10.26 26.19 18.57
CA ILE A 260 10.43 24.77 18.92
C ILE A 260 9.13 24.20 19.48
N LEU A 261 8.49 24.90 20.41
CA LEU A 261 7.21 24.47 20.99
C LEU A 261 6.12 24.35 19.91
N TYR A 262 6.07 25.30 18.99
CA TYR A 262 5.14 25.29 17.86
C TYR A 262 5.38 24.08 16.94
N ILE A 263 6.64 23.78 16.60
CA ILE A 263 7.01 22.61 15.79
C ILE A 263 6.66 21.31 16.50
N ILE A 264 6.96 21.18 17.80
CA ILE A 264 6.63 19.98 18.59
C ILE A 264 5.12 19.78 18.65
N SER A 265 4.35 20.86 18.87
CA SER A 265 2.89 20.81 18.88
C SER A 265 2.34 20.38 17.53
N PHE A 266 2.87 20.90 16.42
CA PHE A 266 2.50 20.49 15.07
C PHE A 266 2.80 19.01 14.81
N ILE A 267 3.98 18.52 15.20
CA ILE A 267 4.35 17.11 15.04
C ILE A 267 3.40 16.21 15.86
N SER A 268 3.07 16.60 17.09
CA SER A 268 2.12 15.86 17.94
C SER A 268 0.71 15.79 17.32
N ILE A 269 0.23 16.89 16.74
CA ILE A 269 -1.05 16.92 16.02
C ILE A 269 -0.99 16.04 14.76
N LEU A 270 0.09 16.12 13.99
CA LEU A 270 0.29 15.31 12.79
C LEU A 270 0.31 13.81 13.12
N THR A 271 1.03 13.38 14.17
CA THR A 271 1.06 11.97 14.58
C THR A 271 -0.31 11.49 15.06
N THR A 272 -1.03 12.30 15.82
CA THR A 272 -2.40 11.98 16.28
C THR A 272 -3.36 11.85 15.10
N LEU A 273 -3.27 12.76 14.13
CA LEU A 273 -4.09 12.70 12.91
C LEU A 273 -3.75 11.49 12.04
N LEU A 274 -2.48 11.08 11.96
CA LEU A 274 -2.08 9.85 11.27
C LEU A 274 -2.70 8.61 11.94
N LEU A 275 -2.69 8.53 13.27
CA LEU A 275 -3.34 7.43 14.00
C LEU A 275 -4.85 7.39 13.76
N VAL A 276 -5.52 8.54 13.80
CA VAL A 276 -6.96 8.66 13.48
C VAL A 276 -7.22 8.31 12.02
N TYR A 277 -6.34 8.70 11.10
CA TYR A 277 -6.44 8.42 9.68
C TYR A 277 -6.49 6.91 9.39
N PHE A 278 -5.69 6.10 10.09
CA PHE A 278 -5.73 4.64 9.92
C PHE A 278 -6.98 3.99 10.53
N ASN A 279 -7.58 4.59 11.57
CA ASN A 279 -8.69 3.99 12.31
C ASN A 279 -10.11 4.50 11.96
N CYS A 280 -10.24 5.55 11.13
CA CYS A 280 -11.55 6.18 10.84
C CYS A 280 -12.18 5.72 9.50
N SER A 281 -13.48 6.00 9.29
CA SER A 281 -14.20 5.75 8.03
C SER A 281 -13.90 6.81 6.96
N TYR A 282 -13.88 6.43 5.67
CA TYR A 282 -13.31 7.20 4.56
C TYR A 282 -13.94 8.58 4.33
N ASN A 283 -15.25 8.73 4.56
CA ASN A 283 -16.00 9.92 4.11
C ASN A 283 -15.71 11.21 4.88
N TYR A 284 -15.17 11.14 6.11
CA TYR A 284 -14.92 12.33 6.93
C TYR A 284 -13.43 12.63 7.17
N LYS A 285 -12.51 11.79 6.69
CA LYS A 285 -11.05 11.93 6.96
C LYS A 285 -10.50 13.25 6.49
N THR A 286 -10.77 13.61 5.22
CA THR A 286 -10.23 14.83 4.60
C THR A 286 -10.74 16.08 5.30
N LEU A 287 -12.05 16.14 5.59
CA LEU A 287 -12.67 17.30 6.24
C LEU A 287 -12.11 17.53 7.65
N ILE A 288 -11.99 16.47 8.45
CA ILE A 288 -11.47 16.55 9.82
C ILE A 288 -10.02 17.04 9.81
N ILE A 289 -9.16 16.45 8.96
CA ILE A 289 -7.75 16.84 8.86
C ILE A 289 -7.61 18.31 8.48
N CYS A 290 -8.38 18.79 7.49
CA CYS A 290 -8.35 20.18 7.06
C CYS A 290 -8.79 21.14 8.16
N ILE A 291 -9.86 20.82 8.89
CA ILE A 291 -10.35 21.65 10.00
C ILE A 291 -9.30 21.73 11.12
N VAL A 292 -8.70 20.61 11.51
CA VAL A 292 -7.71 20.56 12.61
C VAL A 292 -6.47 21.36 12.25
N PHE A 293 -5.87 21.16 11.08
CA PHE A 293 -4.70 21.95 10.68
C PHE A 293 -5.01 23.43 10.54
N SER A 294 -6.13 23.78 9.89
CA SER A 294 -6.52 25.19 9.71
C SER A 294 -6.72 25.88 11.07
N SER A 295 -7.42 25.22 12.00
CA SER A 295 -7.64 25.74 13.35
C SER A 295 -6.32 25.92 14.11
N PHE A 296 -5.42 24.94 14.02
CA PHE A 296 -4.09 25.01 14.63
C PHE A 296 -3.27 26.21 14.12
N HIS A 297 -3.20 26.41 12.79
CA HIS A 297 -2.47 27.53 12.21
C HIS A 297 -3.09 28.89 12.56
N VAL A 298 -4.41 29.00 12.63
CA VAL A 298 -5.09 30.23 13.06
C VAL A 298 -4.75 30.55 14.52
N ILE A 299 -4.81 29.56 15.42
CA ILE A 299 -4.44 29.73 16.82
C ILE A 299 -2.96 30.13 16.95
N ALA A 300 -2.07 29.49 16.19
CA ALA A 300 -0.64 29.81 16.18
C ALA A 300 -0.36 31.22 15.65
N LEU A 301 -1.10 31.68 14.63
CA LEU A 301 -1.00 33.05 14.13
C LEU A 301 -1.42 34.08 15.18
N ILE A 302 -2.53 33.83 15.88
CA ILE A 302 -2.97 34.70 16.98
C ILE A 302 -1.92 34.71 18.11
N ALA A 303 -1.36 33.56 18.46
CA ALA A 303 -0.31 33.44 19.46
C ALA A 303 0.96 34.20 19.05
N LEU A 304 1.37 34.13 17.78
CA LEU A 304 2.51 34.87 17.25
C LEU A 304 2.28 36.38 17.32
N ILE A 305 1.13 36.86 16.84
CA ILE A 305 0.78 38.29 16.90
C ILE A 305 0.76 38.78 18.35
N SER A 306 0.20 37.97 19.26
CA SER A 306 0.19 38.26 20.69
C SER A 306 1.61 38.32 21.27
N ALA A 307 2.48 37.36 20.94
CA ALA A 307 3.87 37.35 21.39
C ALA A 307 4.65 38.57 20.90
N ILE A 308 4.46 38.98 19.64
CA ILE A 308 5.08 40.19 19.06
C ILE A 308 4.55 41.47 19.73
N SER A 309 3.27 41.49 20.11
CA SER A 309 2.64 42.67 20.73
C SER A 309 2.94 42.80 22.22
N LEU A 310 3.13 41.67 22.92
CA LEU A 310 3.37 41.62 24.36
C LEU A 310 4.85 41.66 24.74
N GLN A 311 5.77 41.26 23.84
CA GLN A 311 7.22 41.30 24.12
C GLN A 311 7.77 42.66 24.61
N PRO A 312 7.23 43.85 24.24
CA PRO A 312 7.69 45.13 24.80
C PRO A 312 7.39 45.29 26.29
N PHE A 313 6.35 44.62 26.79
CA PHE A 313 5.82 44.78 28.15
C PHE A 313 6.23 43.65 29.08
N HIS A 314 6.37 42.44 28.54
CA HIS A 314 6.96 41.33 29.27
C HIS A 314 8.46 41.28 29.02
N CYS A 315 9.23 41.73 30.01
CA CYS A 315 10.60 41.29 30.21
C CYS A 315 10.57 39.78 30.49
N PHE A 316 10.40 38.95 29.46
CA PHE A 316 10.66 37.51 29.57
C PHE A 316 12.15 37.37 29.80
N GLU A 317 12.59 37.50 31.07
CA GLU A 317 13.97 37.55 31.56
C GLU A 317 14.97 37.23 30.46
N LEU A 318 15.19 38.22 29.58
CA LEU A 318 16.30 38.17 28.67
C LEU A 318 17.45 38.27 29.63
N THR A 319 18.12 37.14 29.84
CA THR A 319 19.21 37.00 30.78
C THR A 319 20.08 38.26 30.71
N HIS A 320 20.01 39.07 31.78
CA HIS A 320 20.91 40.19 32.09
C HIS A 320 20.73 41.56 31.37
N TYR A 321 19.56 41.93 30.85
CA TYR A 321 19.36 43.28 30.25
C TYR A 321 18.80 44.36 31.20
N ASN A 322 18.65 44.06 32.49
CA ASN A 322 18.38 45.09 33.51
C ASN A 322 19.54 45.19 34.50
N ILE A 323 20.79 45.10 34.00
CA ILE A 323 21.95 45.36 34.84
C ILE A 323 21.98 46.86 35.15
N LEU A 324 21.79 47.18 36.42
CA LEU A 324 22.14 48.47 36.98
C LEU A 324 23.67 48.60 36.90
N LYS A 325 24.16 49.48 36.03
CA LYS A 325 25.59 49.81 36.00
C LYS A 325 25.77 51.15 36.70
N SER A 326 26.25 51.10 37.94
CA SER A 326 26.73 52.28 38.65
C SER A 326 28.13 52.62 38.16
N ILE A 327 28.29 53.84 37.67
CA ILE A 327 29.54 54.33 37.09
C ILE A 327 29.96 55.56 37.89
N GLN A 328 31.12 55.49 38.55
CA GLN A 328 31.72 56.58 39.31
C GLN A 328 32.95 57.10 38.56
N ILE A 329 32.94 58.38 38.17
CA ILE A 329 33.98 58.99 37.33
C ILE A 329 34.33 60.38 37.84
N ASN A 330 35.62 60.75 37.76
CA ASN A 330 36.07 62.12 38.02
C ASN A 330 35.78 63.01 36.80
N VAL A 331 35.35 64.25 37.05
CA VAL A 331 35.14 65.23 35.97
C VAL A 331 36.44 65.42 35.15
N ASN A 332 36.29 65.60 33.83
CA ASN A 332 37.37 65.78 32.85
C ASN A 332 38.24 64.55 32.55
N GLN A 333 37.87 63.36 33.03
CA GLN A 333 38.54 62.11 32.67
C GLN A 333 37.78 61.38 31.55
N THR A 334 38.50 60.86 30.56
CA THR A 334 37.92 59.99 29.51
C THR A 334 37.52 58.65 30.13
N ILE A 335 36.32 58.18 29.82
CA ILE A 335 35.81 56.90 30.30
C ILE A 335 36.55 55.77 29.58
N VAL A 336 37.07 54.81 30.34
CA VAL A 336 37.52 53.52 29.76
C VAL A 336 36.27 52.81 29.23
N PRO A 337 36.18 52.47 27.92
CA PRO A 337 34.96 51.97 27.30
C PRO A 337 34.24 50.91 28.13
N ILE A 338 33.02 51.23 28.54
CA ILE A 338 32.25 50.40 29.46
C ILE A 338 31.34 49.51 28.63
N ALA A 339 31.68 48.21 28.55
CA ALA A 339 30.86 47.22 27.87
C ALA A 339 29.46 47.13 28.51
N LEU A 340 28.42 47.23 27.70
CA LEU A 340 27.03 46.92 28.08
C LEU A 340 26.68 45.47 27.69
N PRO A 341 25.53 44.94 28.13
CA PRO A 341 25.11 43.58 27.76
C PRO A 341 25.13 43.35 26.25
N LEU A 342 25.56 42.17 25.79
CA LEU A 342 25.55 41.83 24.35
C LEU A 342 24.15 42.04 23.77
N LEU A 343 24.01 42.47 22.52
CA LEU A 343 22.68 42.57 21.90
C LEU A 343 22.06 41.18 21.62
N PRO A 344 20.72 41.07 21.55
CA PRO A 344 20.06 39.85 21.12
C PRO A 344 20.53 39.44 19.72
N TRP A 345 20.76 38.15 19.53
CA TRP A 345 21.35 37.58 18.31
C TRP A 345 20.52 37.82 17.03
N ASN A 346 19.20 38.05 17.16
CA ASN A 346 18.28 38.35 16.08
C ASN A 346 17.87 39.84 16.01
N CYS A 347 18.61 40.73 16.68
CA CYS A 347 18.40 42.18 16.62
C CYS A 347 19.16 42.79 15.43
N TYR A 348 18.46 42.98 14.31
CA TYR A 348 19.00 43.65 13.13
C TYR A 348 18.76 45.18 13.20
N ASP A 349 19.76 45.98 12.78
CA ASP A 349 19.75 47.46 12.83
C ASP A 349 19.37 48.05 14.22
N PRO A 350 20.20 47.82 15.27
CA PRO A 350 19.88 48.24 16.63
C PRO A 350 19.90 49.77 16.78
N LYS A 351 18.83 50.35 17.33
CA LYS A 351 18.73 51.78 17.65
C LYS A 351 18.49 51.99 19.13
N PHE A 352 19.29 52.85 19.77
CA PHE A 352 19.14 53.18 21.18
C PHE A 352 18.28 54.43 21.36
N HIS A 353 17.30 54.34 22.26
CA HIS A 353 16.45 55.45 22.66
C HIS A 353 16.69 55.72 24.14
N TYR A 354 16.83 56.99 24.49
CA TYR A 354 17.18 57.42 25.84
C TYR A 354 15.98 58.12 26.47
N SER A 355 15.58 57.70 27.68
CA SER A 355 14.54 58.41 28.44
C SER A 355 14.99 59.81 28.87
N THR A 356 16.29 59.93 29.14
CA THR A 356 17.00 61.16 29.50
C THR A 356 18.24 61.23 28.60
N PRO A 357 18.49 62.34 27.90
CA PRO A 357 19.64 62.43 27.00
C PRO A 357 20.94 62.19 27.77
N LEU A 358 21.87 61.46 27.16
CA LEU A 358 23.19 61.23 27.74
C LEU A 358 23.89 62.59 27.99
N PRO A 359 24.67 62.74 29.08
CA PRO A 359 25.49 63.92 29.31
C PRO A 359 26.41 64.23 28.10
N ASN A 360 26.70 65.51 27.88
CA ASN A 360 27.49 65.99 26.74
C ASN A 360 28.82 65.21 26.62
N GLU A 361 29.16 64.81 25.39
CA GLU A 361 30.33 63.98 25.02
C GLU A 361 30.27 62.50 25.43
N LEU A 362 29.12 61.96 25.87
CA LEU A 362 28.91 60.52 26.04
C LEU A 362 28.06 59.91 24.93
N GLU A 363 28.56 58.83 24.33
CA GLU A 363 27.88 58.12 23.25
C GLU A 363 27.97 56.60 23.44
N LEU A 364 27.01 55.88 22.85
CA LEU A 364 27.05 54.41 22.73
C LEU A 364 27.59 54.06 21.35
N GLU A 365 28.79 53.48 21.32
CA GLU A 365 29.36 52.92 20.10
C GLU A 365 29.19 51.40 20.06
N LEU A 366 29.09 50.85 18.85
CA LEU A 366 28.95 49.43 18.60
C LEU A 366 30.31 48.89 18.10
N GLU A 367 30.98 48.04 18.90
CA GLU A 367 32.18 47.35 18.42
C GLU A 367 31.74 46.15 17.56
N THR A 368 31.95 46.22 16.25
CA THR A 368 31.61 45.14 15.32
C THR A 368 32.82 44.22 15.13
N LYS A 369 33.12 43.39 16.13
CA LYS A 369 34.23 42.42 16.04
C LYS A 369 33.86 41.12 15.31
N TYR A 370 32.59 40.70 15.38
CA TYR A 370 32.05 39.51 14.72
C TYR A 370 30.55 39.67 14.42
N ILE A 371 30.07 39.05 13.32
CA ILE A 371 28.68 39.12 12.79
C ILE A 371 27.59 38.79 13.84
N SER A 372 27.92 38.07 14.91
CA SER A 372 26.95 37.55 15.88
C SER A 372 27.11 38.07 17.32
N ARG A 373 28.08 38.95 17.60
CA ARG A 373 28.30 39.51 18.95
C ARG A 373 28.56 40.99 18.86
N ILE A 374 27.47 41.74 18.78
CA ILE A 374 27.49 43.19 18.89
C ILE A 374 27.45 43.54 20.37
N THR A 375 28.56 44.05 20.88
CA THR A 375 28.64 44.59 22.24
C THR A 375 28.66 46.11 22.12
N PRO A 376 27.67 46.82 22.68
CA PRO A 376 27.73 48.26 22.75
C PRO A 376 28.61 48.69 23.93
N TYR A 377 29.35 49.77 23.73
CA TYR A 377 30.23 50.36 24.75
C TYR A 377 29.83 51.80 24.98
N LEU A 378 29.73 52.19 26.24
CA LEU A 378 29.63 53.58 26.62
C LEU A 378 31.03 54.18 26.63
N GLN A 379 31.25 55.22 25.83
CA GLN A 379 32.52 55.93 25.76
C GLN A 379 32.32 57.43 25.70
N GLY A 380 33.40 58.17 25.94
CA GLY A 380 33.40 59.62 25.92
C GLY A 380 33.98 60.26 27.17
N LYS A 381 33.60 61.51 27.44
CA LYS A 381 34.13 62.30 28.55
C LYS A 381 33.00 63.01 29.27
N VAL A 382 33.08 63.09 30.60
CA VAL A 382 32.12 63.86 31.40
C VAL A 382 32.76 65.17 31.84
N THR A 383 32.25 66.29 31.34
CA THR A 383 32.83 67.62 31.54
C THR A 383 32.26 68.38 32.75
N GLN A 384 31.17 67.89 33.35
CA GLN A 384 30.49 68.53 34.48
C GLN A 384 30.09 67.51 35.56
N LYS A 385 29.93 67.96 36.81
CA LYS A 385 29.37 67.11 37.88
C LYS A 385 27.91 66.80 37.56
N VAL A 386 27.58 65.52 37.44
CA VAL A 386 26.24 65.08 37.04
C VAL A 386 25.89 63.79 37.78
N ASN A 387 24.68 63.77 38.33
CA ASN A 387 24.01 62.55 38.79
C ASN A 387 22.95 62.19 37.76
N TYR A 388 23.28 61.26 36.87
CA TYR A 388 22.42 60.85 35.77
C TYR A 388 21.82 59.47 36.03
N ILE A 389 20.50 59.39 35.87
CA ILE A 389 19.75 58.15 35.85
C ILE A 389 19.03 58.11 34.49
N GLY A 390 19.38 57.12 33.68
CA GLY A 390 18.81 56.96 32.35
C GLY A 390 18.39 55.53 32.07
N LEU A 391 17.19 55.38 31.54
CA LEU A 391 16.72 54.13 30.96
C LEU A 391 17.04 54.16 29.46
N ILE A 392 17.78 53.16 29.01
CA ILE A 392 18.06 52.92 27.60
C ILE A 392 17.06 51.87 27.11
N LYS A 393 16.36 52.21 26.03
CA LYS A 393 15.54 51.28 25.27
C LYS A 393 16.25 50.90 23.98
N LEU A 394 16.27 49.61 23.67
CA LEU A 394 16.79 49.09 22.41
C LEU A 394 15.62 48.88 21.46
N GLN A 395 15.73 49.42 20.26
CA GLN A 395 14.84 49.14 19.15
C GLN A 395 15.52 48.14 18.21
N CYS A 396 14.92 46.95 18.07
CA CYS A 396 15.30 45.92 17.10
C CYS A 396 14.21 45.85 16.03
N GLY A 397 14.46 46.38 14.84
CA GLY A 397 13.43 46.53 13.81
C GLY A 397 12.22 47.35 14.29
N ILE A 398 11.06 46.70 14.41
CA ILE A 398 9.80 47.32 14.87
C ILE A 398 9.60 47.26 16.39
N THR A 399 10.35 46.44 17.10
CA THR A 399 10.14 46.19 18.53
C THR A 399 11.05 47.07 19.37
N LYS A 400 10.48 47.76 20.38
CA LYS A 400 11.23 48.49 21.40
C LYS A 400 11.20 47.72 22.72
N ILE A 401 12.36 47.41 23.27
CA ILE A 401 12.52 46.70 24.54
C ILE A 401 13.38 47.50 25.51
N ASP A 402 13.19 47.31 26.81
CA ASP A 402 14.08 47.88 27.82
C ASP A 402 15.43 47.15 27.78
N TYR A 403 16.54 47.89 27.80
CA TYR A 403 17.87 47.36 27.48
C TYR A 403 18.93 47.53 28.56
N ALA A 404 18.96 48.69 29.22
CA ALA A 404 19.87 48.94 30.33
C ALA A 404 19.41 50.14 31.14
N ARG A 405 19.75 50.16 32.44
CA ARG A 405 19.58 51.33 33.30
C ARG A 405 20.95 51.79 33.80
N ILE A 406 21.33 53.01 33.41
CA ILE A 406 22.62 53.59 33.77
C ILE A 406 22.42 54.53 34.96
N TYR A 407 23.27 54.35 35.98
CA TYR A 407 23.42 55.28 37.09
C TYR A 407 24.84 55.83 37.03
N LEU A 408 24.99 57.08 36.60
CA LEU A 408 26.28 57.74 36.46
C LEU A 408 26.39 58.82 37.53
N HIS A 409 27.45 58.76 38.33
CA HIS A 409 27.78 59.76 39.34
C HIS A 409 29.16 60.35 39.03
N ALA A 410 29.18 61.56 38.50
CA ALA A 410 30.41 62.30 38.20
C ALA A 410 30.66 63.37 39.27
N TYR A 411 31.81 63.30 39.96
CA TYR A 411 32.13 64.16 41.12
C TYR A 411 33.40 65.00 40.95
#